data_AF-A0A3C1WMK4-F1
#
_entry.id   AF-A0A3C1WMK4-F1
#
_cell.length_a   1.000
_cell.length_b   1.000
_cell.length_c   1.000
_cell.angle_alpha   90.00
_cell.angle_beta   90.00
_cell.angle_gamma   90.00
#
_symmetry.space_group_name_H-M   'P 1'
#
loop_
_entity.id
_entity.type
_entity.pdbx_description
1 polymer ?
#
loop_
_entity_poly.entity_id
_entity_poly.type
_entity_poly.pdbx_seq_one_letter_code
_entity_poly.pdbx_strand_id
1 'polypeptide(L)'
;KPNSALRKVAKVRLTNGIEVISYIPGEGHNLQEHSIVLIRGGRVKDLPGVRYHIVRGALDTAGVNDRKKSRSKYGTKKPKGGAAAAKK
;
A
#
# COMPACT_ATOMS: atom_id res chain seq x y z
N LYS A 1 21.12 2.92 -17.27
CA LYS A 1 19.96 3.12 -16.35
C LYS A 1 20.02 1.98 -15.34
N PRO A 2 20.27 2.23 -14.04
CA PRO A 2 20.71 1.18 -13.12
C PRO A 2 19.59 0.25 -12.63
N ASN A 3 18.35 0.73 -12.54
CA ASN A 3 17.24 -0.02 -11.94
C ASN A 3 16.20 -0.40 -12.99
N SER A 4 15.82 -1.68 -13.03
CA SER A 4 14.72 -2.21 -13.83
C SER A 4 13.78 -3.03 -12.95
N ALA A 5 12.50 -2.67 -12.92
CA ALA A 5 11.46 -3.40 -12.19
C ALA A 5 10.06 -2.93 -12.62
N LEU A 6 9.06 -3.80 -12.49
CA LEU A 6 7.66 -3.42 -12.61
C LEU A 6 7.18 -2.81 -11.29
N ARG A 7 7.08 -1.48 -11.25
CA ARG A 7 6.60 -0.75 -10.08
C ARG A 7 5.10 -0.55 -10.16
N LYS A 8 4.37 -1.00 -9.13
CA LYS A 8 2.93 -0.81 -9.00
C LYS A 8 2.64 0.63 -8.55
N VAL A 9 1.84 1.34 -9.33
CA VAL A 9 1.42 2.73 -9.09
C VAL A 9 -0.09 2.85 -9.26
N ALA A 10 -0.69 3.83 -8.60
CA ALA A 10 -2.10 4.18 -8.75
C ALA A 10 -2.24 5.67 -9.04
N LYS A 11 -3.10 5.99 -10.00
CA LYS A 11 -3.57 7.37 -10.21
C LYS A 11 -4.70 7.63 -9.21
N VAL A 12 -4.55 8.67 -8.41
CA VAL A 12 -5.48 8.99 -7.33
C VAL A 12 -5.92 10.44 -7.47
N ARG A 13 -7.22 10.67 -7.40
CA ARG A 13 -7.80 12.00 -7.28
C ARG A 13 -7.91 12.35 -5.80
N LEU A 14 -7.22 13.39 -5.38
CA LEU A 14 -7.29 13.89 -4.01
C LEU A 14 -8.62 14.60 -3.77
N THR A 15 -8.97 14.77 -2.49
CA THR A 15 -10.17 15.51 -2.07
C THR A 15 -10.15 16.97 -2.52
N ASN A 16 -8.97 17.55 -2.75
CA ASN A 16 -8.79 18.89 -3.30
C ASN A 16 -8.90 18.96 -4.83
N GLY A 17 -9.29 17.87 -5.49
CA GLY A 17 -9.49 17.80 -6.94
C GLY A 17 -8.22 17.55 -7.76
N ILE A 18 -7.04 17.56 -7.15
CA ILE A 18 -5.76 17.33 -7.85
C ILE A 18 -5.55 15.84 -8.09
N GLU A 19 -5.16 15.49 -9.31
CA GLU A 19 -4.76 14.12 -9.66
C GLU A 19 -3.27 13.93 -9.40
N VAL A 20 -2.92 12.89 -8.64
CA VAL A 20 -1.54 12.54 -8.31
C VAL A 20 -1.27 11.08 -8.61
N ILE A 21 -0.02 10.78 -8.97
CA ILE A 21 0.46 9.41 -9.11
C ILE A 21 1.11 9.00 -7.78
N SER A 22 0.61 7.91 -7.21
CA SER A 22 1.05 7.38 -5.93
C SER A 22 1.61 5.98 -6.08
N TYR A 23 2.64 5.67 -5.29
CA TYR A 23 3.27 4.36 -5.25
C TYR A 23 2.52 3.43 -4.30
N ILE A 24 2.32 2.18 -4.73
CA ILE A 24 1.74 1.13 -3.88
C ILE A 24 2.89 0.33 -3.25
N PRO A 25 3.13 0.46 -1.93
CA PRO A 25 4.22 -0.24 -1.29
C PRO A 25 3.84 -1.68 -0.95
N GLY A 26 4.79 -2.60 -1.17
CA GLY A 26 4.68 -4.00 -0.78
C GLY A 26 4.31 -4.93 -1.93
N GLU A 27 4.05 -6.18 -1.59
CA GLU A 27 3.66 -7.24 -2.51
C GLU A 27 2.15 -7.42 -2.50
N GLY A 28 1.55 -7.53 -3.69
CA GLY A 28 0.09 -7.61 -3.84
C GLY A 28 -0.67 -6.33 -3.43
N HIS A 29 -1.85 -6.15 -4.01
CA HIS A 29 -2.82 -5.11 -3.63
C HIS A 29 -4.22 -5.55 -4.09
N ASN A 30 -5.26 -5.06 -3.41
CA ASN A 30 -6.65 -5.33 -3.74
C ASN A 30 -7.34 -4.13 -4.43
N LEU A 31 -6.60 -3.10 -4.82
CA LEU A 31 -7.20 -1.84 -5.28
C LEU A 31 -7.84 -2.03 -6.64
N GLN A 32 -9.03 -1.48 -6.76
CA GLN A 32 -9.83 -1.44 -7.96
C GLN A 32 -10.13 0.02 -8.30
N GLU A 33 -10.80 0.24 -9.42
CA GLU A 33 -11.35 1.57 -9.74
C GLU A 33 -12.29 2.03 -8.62
N HIS A 34 -12.29 3.34 -8.34
CA HIS A 34 -13.07 3.97 -7.27
C HIS A 34 -12.75 3.54 -5.82
N SER A 35 -11.72 2.73 -5.60
CA SER A 35 -11.26 2.43 -4.24
C SER A 35 -10.75 3.72 -3.55
N ILE A 36 -11.18 3.93 -2.30
CA ILE A 36 -10.78 5.09 -1.50
C ILE A 36 -9.49 4.74 -0.77
N VAL A 37 -8.45 5.56 -0.98
CA VAL A 37 -7.11 5.32 -0.44
C VAL A 37 -6.60 6.51 0.35
N LEU A 38 -5.82 6.21 1.40
CA LEU A 38 -5.09 7.23 2.15
C LEU A 38 -3.67 7.36 1.61
N ILE A 39 -3.26 8.59 1.31
CA ILE A 39 -1.94 8.91 0.78
C ILE A 39 -1.07 9.55 1.87
N ARG A 40 0.23 9.23 1.86
CA ARG A 40 1.28 9.95 2.60
C ARG A 40 2.35 10.49 1.67
N GLY A 41 3.09 11.49 2.14
CA GLY A 41 4.30 11.98 1.47
C GLY A 41 5.39 10.91 1.39
N GLY A 42 6.09 10.85 0.25
CA GLY A 42 7.23 9.96 0.06
C GLY A 42 7.62 9.86 -1.41
N ARG A 43 8.84 10.28 -1.75
CA ARG A 43 9.34 10.19 -3.13
C ARG A 43 9.95 8.81 -3.37
N VAL A 44 9.53 8.15 -4.45
CA VAL A 44 10.24 6.99 -4.99
C VAL A 44 11.38 7.49 -5.86
N LYS A 45 12.63 7.15 -5.49
CA LYS A 45 13.83 7.62 -6.22
C LYS A 45 13.87 7.15 -7.67
N ASP A 46 13.35 5.94 -7.92
CA ASP A 46 13.43 5.28 -9.22
C ASP A 46 12.42 5.81 -10.25
N LEU A 47 11.31 6.42 -9.79
CA LEU A 47 10.20 6.83 -10.64
C LEU A 47 10.07 8.35 -10.67
N PRO A 48 10.25 9.00 -11.82
CA PRO A 48 9.94 10.42 -11.95
C PRO A 48 8.43 10.66 -11.78
N GLY A 49 8.05 11.74 -11.11
CA GLY A 49 6.64 12.12 -10.90
C GLY A 49 5.93 11.41 -9.74
N VAL A 50 6.47 10.31 -9.20
CA VAL A 50 5.85 9.56 -8.09
C VAL A 50 6.39 10.06 -6.74
N ARG A 51 5.69 11.06 -6.18
CA ARG A 51 6.07 11.76 -4.95
C ARG A 51 5.28 11.36 -3.71
N TYR A 52 4.34 10.44 -3.88
CA TYR A 52 3.40 10.03 -2.86
C TYR A 52 3.35 8.52 -2.73
N HIS A 53 3.08 8.02 -1.52
CA HIS A 53 2.90 6.61 -1.24
C HIS A 53 1.50 6.36 -0.68
N ILE A 54 0.88 5.26 -1.07
CA ILE A 54 -0.35 4.78 -0.44
C ILE A 54 0.00 4.17 0.93
N VAL A 55 -0.78 4.53 1.96
CA VAL A 55 -0.75 3.89 3.28
C VAL A 55 -1.49 2.57 3.17
N ARG A 56 -0.92 1.48 3.69
CA ARG A 56 -1.55 0.16 3.68
C ARG A 56 -2.30 -0.09 5.00
N GLY A 57 -3.43 -0.80 4.92
CA GLY A 57 -4.26 -1.10 6.09
C GLY A 57 -5.13 0.08 6.53
N ALA A 58 -5.37 1.05 5.64
CA ALA A 58 -6.23 2.21 5.86
C ALA A 58 -7.25 2.32 4.72
N LEU A 59 -8.51 2.65 5.05
CA LEU A 59 -9.62 2.67 4.11
C LEU A 59 -9.70 1.33 3.33
N ASP A 60 -9.85 1.36 2.01
CA ASP A 60 -10.03 0.16 1.18
C ASP A 60 -8.72 -0.59 0.90
N THR A 61 -7.58 -0.05 1.33
CA THR A 61 -6.27 -0.65 1.10
C THR A 61 -6.02 -1.81 2.07
N ALA A 62 -6.05 -3.04 1.56
CA ALA A 62 -5.68 -4.21 2.37
C ALA A 62 -4.20 -4.16 2.80
N GLY A 63 -3.89 -4.77 3.94
CA GLY A 63 -2.50 -5.01 4.35
C GLY A 63 -1.76 -5.94 3.37
N VAL A 64 -0.45 -6.13 3.58
CA VAL A 64 0.30 -7.17 2.86
C VAL A 64 0.13 -8.50 3.60
N ASN A 65 -0.27 -9.54 2.88
CA ASN A 65 -0.46 -10.88 3.43
C ASN A 65 0.88 -11.48 3.92
N ASP A 66 0.83 -12.28 4.98
CA ASP A 66 1.95 -13.05 5.53
C ASP A 66 3.23 -12.26 5.89
N ARG A 67 3.12 -10.94 6.03
CA ARG A 67 4.25 -10.08 6.35
C ARG A 67 4.65 -10.21 7.83
N LYS A 68 5.71 -10.97 8.08
CA LYS A 68 6.24 -11.19 9.45
C LYS A 68 7.15 -10.05 9.96
N LYS A 69 7.83 -9.31 9.07
CA LYS A 69 8.76 -8.21 9.41
C LYS A 69 8.24 -6.85 8.91
N SER A 70 8.49 -5.79 9.70
CA SER A 70 8.06 -4.41 9.40
C SER A 70 6.55 -4.24 9.15
N ARG A 71 5.75 -5.04 9.87
CA ARG A 71 4.30 -5.15 9.72
C ARG A 71 3.52 -3.83 9.86
N SER A 72 4.01 -2.92 10.70
CA SER A 72 3.41 -1.59 10.89
C SER A 72 3.41 -0.73 9.62
N LYS A 73 4.44 -0.87 8.76
CA LYS A 73 4.54 -0.10 7.51
C LYS A 73 3.59 -0.60 6.42
N TYR A 74 3.21 -1.88 6.49
CA TYR A 74 2.43 -2.57 5.46
C TYR A 74 1.02 -2.97 5.92
N GLY A 75 0.56 -2.44 7.07
CA GLY A 75 -0.81 -2.63 7.54
C GLY A 75 -1.13 -4.05 8.01
N THR A 76 -0.13 -4.87 8.35
CA THR A 76 -0.33 -6.27 8.77
C THR A 76 -0.41 -6.35 10.29
N LYS A 77 -1.46 -6.97 10.83
CA LYS A 77 -1.64 -7.16 12.29
C LYS A 77 -0.63 -8.18 12.85
N LYS A 78 -0.34 -8.10 14.15
CA LYS A 78 0.45 -9.15 14.82
C LYS A 78 -0.35 -10.45 14.76
N PRO A 79 0.21 -11.57 14.28
CA PRO A 79 -0.43 -12.86 14.52
C PRO A 79 -0.49 -13.08 16.04
N LYS A 80 -1.68 -13.42 16.57
CA LYS A 80 -1.82 -13.81 17.97
C LYS A 80 -1.09 -15.15 18.15
N GLY A 81 0.02 -15.16 18.88
CA GLY A 81 0.62 -16.41 19.33
C GLY A 81 -0.27 -17.02 20.41
N GLY A 82 -0.89 -18.16 20.12
CA GLY A 82 -1.60 -18.95 21.15
C GLY A 82 -3.03 -18.48 21.49
N ALA A 83 -3.89 -18.24 20.50
CA ALA A 83 -5.33 -18.40 20.70
C ALA A 83 -5.82 -19.38 19.64
N ALA A 84 -5.94 -20.65 20.03
CA ALA A 84 -6.67 -21.64 19.26
C ALA A 84 -8.10 -21.13 19.01
N ALA A 85 -8.54 -21.19 17.77
CA ALA A 85 -9.94 -21.22 17.38
C ALA A 85 -9.96 -22.15 16.16
N ALA A 86 -10.37 -23.42 16.27
CA ALA A 86 -11.72 -23.83 16.63
C ALA A 86 -12.75 -22.87 16.01
N LYS A 87 -13.03 -23.06 14.72
CA LYS A 87 -14.39 -23.28 14.22
C LYS A 87 -14.37 -23.51 12.70
N LYS A 88 -14.78 -24.74 12.37
CA LYS A 88 -15.61 -25.22 11.26
C LYS A 88 -15.25 -24.81 9.84
#